data_AF-A0A158CU13-F1
#
_entry.id   AF-A0A158CU13-F1
#
_cell.length_a   1.000
_cell.length_b   1.000
_cell.length_c   1.000
_cell.angle_alpha   90.00
_cell.angle_beta   90.00
_cell.angle_gamma   90.00
#
_symmetry.space_group_name_H-M   'P 1'
#
loop_
_entity.id
_entity.type
_entity.pdbx_description
1 polymer ?
#
loop_
_entity_poly.entity_id
_entity_poly.type
_entity_poly.pdbx_seq_one_letter_code
_entity_poly.pdbx_strand_id
1 'polypeptide(L)' 'MATETYVRNGHNVEITIDHDPTGRCTWAYTIDADGFTEMRDRPVESFDMAMEAAKTHANAKADALPPGDSPQ' A
#
# COMPACT_ATOMS: atom_id res chain seq x y z
N MET A 1 -4.07 -12.73 4.23
CA MET A 1 -4.43 -11.32 3.98
C MET A 1 -4.29 -10.52 5.27
N ALA A 2 -3.47 -9.48 5.26
CA ALA A 2 -3.41 -8.48 6.31
C ALA A 2 -3.58 -7.09 5.68
N THR A 3 -4.27 -6.20 6.37
CA THR A 3 -4.59 -4.86 5.87
C THR A 3 -4.23 -3.83 6.91
N GLU A 4 -3.60 -2.73 6.49
CA GLU A 4 -3.27 -1.60 7.34
C GLU A 4 -3.71 -0.30 6.67
N THR A 5 -4.39 0.57 7.42
CA THR A 5 -4.95 1.82 6.91
C THR A 5 -4.42 3.00 7.69
N TYR A 6 -3.97 4.05 7.01
CA TYR A 6 -3.44 5.26 7.63
C TYR A 6 -3.62 6.48 6.72
N VAL A 7 -3.55 7.67 7.31
CA VAL A 7 -3.65 8.93 6.55
C VAL A 7 -2.25 9.46 6.25
N ARG A 8 -2.01 9.84 5.00
CA ARG A 8 -0.77 10.47 4.55
C ARG A 8 -1.08 11.62 3.61
N ASN A 9 -0.54 12.81 3.90
CA ASN A 9 -0.71 14.01 3.06
C ASN A 9 -2.19 14.35 2.75
N GLY A 10 -3.11 14.12 3.70
CA GLY A 10 -4.55 14.34 3.48
C GLY A 10 -5.24 13.26 2.64
N HIS A 11 -4.60 12.12 2.43
CA HIS A 11 -5.13 10.99 1.68
C HIS A 11 -5.24 9.74 2.55
N ASN A 12 -6.31 8.97 2.39
CA ASN A 12 -6.47 7.68 3.05
C ASN A 12 -5.70 6.61 2.28
N VAL A 13 -4.64 6.07 2.88
CA VAL A 13 -3.84 4.99 2.32
C VAL A 13 -4.25 3.69 2.98
N GLU A 14 -4.69 2.74 2.19
CA GLU A 14 -4.97 1.37 2.60
C GLU A 14 -3.95 0.44 1.96
N ILE A 15 -3.16 -0.27 2.75
CA ILE A 15 -2.22 -1.28 2.29
C ILE A 15 -2.79 -2.65 2.58
N THR A 16 -2.74 -3.54 1.59
CA THR A 16 -3.14 -4.93 1.71
C THR A 16 -1.97 -5.83 1.33
N ILE A 17 -1.61 -6.74 2.21
CA ILE A 17 -0.60 -7.77 1.98
C ILE A 17 -1.31 -9.11 1.83
N ASP A 18 -1.05 -9.80 0.73
CA ASP A 18 -1.60 -11.12 0.45
C ASP A 18 -0.49 -12.16 0.24
N HIS A 19 -0.76 -13.41 0.62
CA HIS A 19 0.19 -14.50 0.46
C HIS A 19 -0.27 -15.41 -0.66
N ASP A 20 0.54 -15.51 -1.70
CA ASP A 20 0.32 -16.44 -2.78
C ASP A 20 0.58 -17.88 -2.31
N PRO A 21 -0.12 -18.91 -2.83
CA PRO A 21 0.10 -20.32 -2.51
C PRO A 21 1.55 -20.80 -2.72
N THR A 22 2.37 -20.05 -3.47
CA THR A 22 3.81 -20.29 -3.59
C THR A 22 4.63 -19.92 -2.34
N GLY A 23 3.98 -19.37 -1.31
CA GLY A 23 4.63 -18.88 -0.08
C GLY A 23 5.21 -17.48 -0.20
N ARG A 24 4.91 -16.76 -1.29
CA ARG A 24 5.41 -15.41 -1.51
C ARG A 24 4.35 -14.37 -1.14
N CYS A 25 4.80 -13.27 -0.56
CA CYS A 25 3.98 -12.14 -0.16
C CYS A 25 3.89 -11.14 -1.32
N THR A 26 2.67 -10.82 -1.71
CA THR A 26 2.34 -9.72 -2.63
C THR A 26 1.76 -8.57 -1.82
N TRP A 27 1.86 -7.37 -2.36
CA TRP A 27 1.31 -6.19 -1.72
C TRP A 27 0.57 -5.33 -2.72
N ALA A 28 -0.50 -4.73 -2.23
CA ALA A 28 -1.30 -3.75 -2.92
C ALA A 28 -1.57 -2.58 -1.98
N TYR A 29 -1.82 -1.42 -2.55
CA TYR A 29 -2.31 -0.28 -1.79
C TYR A 29 -3.33 0.52 -2.58
N THR A 30 -4.21 1.20 -1.86
CA THR A 30 -5.23 2.07 -2.41
C THR A 30 -5.13 3.44 -1.75
N ILE A 31 -5.17 4.50 -2.55
CA ILE A 31 -5.21 5.89 -2.06
C ILE A 31 -6.59 6.47 -2.34
N ASP A 32 -7.28 6.94 -1.30
CA ASP A 32 -8.64 7.50 -1.32
C ASP A 32 -9.69 6.62 -2.01
N ALA A 33 -9.49 5.30 -1.98
CA ALA A 33 -10.31 4.32 -2.70
C ALA A 33 -10.39 4.50 -4.24
N ASP A 34 -9.62 5.43 -4.82
CA ASP A 34 -9.60 5.74 -6.26
C ASP A 34 -8.29 5.27 -6.92
N GLY A 35 -7.17 5.39 -6.21
CA GLY A 35 -5.84 5.01 -6.71
C GLY A 35 -5.40 3.62 -6.25
N PHE A 36 -5.85 2.55 -6.91
CA PHE A 36 -5.36 1.19 -6.66
C PHE A 36 -4.03 0.92 -7.36
N THR A 37 -3.03 0.47 -6.61
CA THR A 37 -1.73 0.00 -7.12
C THR A 37 -1.42 -1.36 -6.53
N GLU A 38 -1.14 -2.34 -7.38
CA GLU A 38 -0.77 -3.68 -6.97
C GLU A 38 0.60 -4.06 -7.54
N MET A 39 1.47 -4.59 -6.68
CA MET A 39 2.72 -5.21 -7.10
C MET A 39 2.65 -6.72 -6.92
N ARG A 40 2.24 -7.39 -8.01
CA ARG A 40 2.32 -8.85 -8.16
C ARG A 40 3.57 -9.33 -8.90
N ASP A 41 4.28 -8.43 -9.58
CA ASP A 41 5.44 -8.78 -10.41
C ASP A 41 6.69 -9.15 -9.57
N ARG A 42 6.80 -8.59 -8.36
CA ARG A 42 7.91 -8.83 -7.44
C ARG A 42 7.42 -9.28 -6.07
N PRO A 43 6.93 -10.52 -5.98
CA PRO A 43 6.50 -11.07 -4.71
C PRO A 43 7.73 -11.34 -3.82
N VAL A 44 7.67 -10.91 -2.57
CA VAL A 44 8.77 -10.99 -1.60
C VAL A 44 8.56 -12.15 -0.63
N GLU A 45 9.63 -12.65 -0.02
CA GLU A 45 9.54 -13.84 0.86
C GLU A 45 8.99 -13.51 2.25
N SER A 46 9.08 -12.25 2.67
CA SER A 46 8.72 -11.82 4.03
C SER A 46 7.59 -10.81 4.04
N PHE A 47 6.66 -11.00 4.96
CA PHE A 47 5.56 -10.07 5.23
C PHE A 47 6.06 -8.65 5.55
N ASP A 48 7.04 -8.51 6.44
CA ASP A 48 7.62 -7.21 6.80
C ASP A 48 8.22 -6.49 5.59
N MET A 49 8.90 -7.23 4.70
CA MET A 49 9.43 -6.64 3.46
C MET A 49 8.31 -6.17 2.54
N ALA A 50 7.21 -6.91 2.44
CA ALA A 50 6.07 -6.53 1.62
C ALA A 50 5.42 -5.26 2.17
N MET A 51 5.25 -5.20 3.50
CA MET A 51 4.68 -4.06 4.20
C MET A 51 5.55 -2.80 4.04
N GLU A 52 6.85 -2.89 4.28
CA GLU A 52 7.77 -1.75 4.16
C GLU A 52 7.88 -1.25 2.71
N ALA A 53 7.90 -2.16 1.73
CA ALA A 53 7.89 -1.80 0.31
C ALA A 53 6.58 -1.10 -0.08
N ALA A 54 5.44 -1.65 0.32
CA ALA A 54 4.14 -1.06 0.07
C ALA A 54 4.01 0.33 0.71
N LYS A 55 4.41 0.47 1.99
CA LYS A 55 4.42 1.76 2.70
C LYS A 55 5.27 2.79 1.99
N THR A 56 6.50 2.41 1.63
CA THR A 56 7.41 3.32 0.92
C THR A 56 6.80 3.80 -0.38
N HIS A 57 6.21 2.89 -1.16
CA HIS A 57 5.63 3.20 -2.45
C HIS A 57 4.34 4.04 -2.32
N ALA A 58 3.45 3.65 -1.41
CA ALA A 58 2.22 4.37 -1.13
C ALA A 58 2.49 5.77 -0.57
N ASN A 59 3.46 5.90 0.34
CA ASN A 59 3.90 7.19 0.88
C ASN A 59 4.45 8.08 -0.21
N ALA A 60 5.36 7.58 -1.07
CA ALA A 60 5.90 8.36 -2.17
C ALA A 60 4.82 8.81 -3.15
N LYS A 61 3.83 7.95 -3.41
CA LYS A 61 2.68 8.28 -4.28
C LYS A 61 1.79 9.34 -3.62
N ALA A 62 1.45 9.20 -2.35
CA ALA A 62 0.63 10.15 -1.60
C ALA A 62 1.33 11.52 -1.44
N ASP A 63 2.65 11.53 -1.27
CA ASP A 63 3.46 12.76 -1.16
C ASP A 63 3.56 13.50 -2.51
N ALA A 64 3.56 12.74 -3.62
CA ALA A 64 3.54 13.31 -4.97
C ALA A 64 2.15 13.84 -5.40
N LEU A 65 1.09 13.47 -4.67
CA LEU A 65 -0.25 14.02 -4.89
C LEU A 65 -0.37 15.37 -4.19
N PRO A 66 -1.14 16.32 -4.76
CA PRO A 66 -1.49 17.54 -4.03
C PRO A 66 -2.27 17.14 -2.78
N PRO A 67 -2.06 17.83 -1.63
CA PRO A 67 -2.66 17.43 -0.36
C PRO A 67 -4.17 17.25 -0.51
N GLY A 68 -4.63 16.05 -0.18
CA GLY A 68 -6.03 15.66 -0.32
C GLY A 68 -6.92 16.42 0.66
N ASP A 69 -8.18 16.57 0.28
CA ASP A 69 -9.21 17.24 1.08
C ASP A 69 -9.73 16.35 2.22
N SER A 70 -9.08 15.23 2.56
CA SER A 70 -9.59 14.35 3.61
C SER A 70 -9.62 15.12 4.93
N PRO A 71 -10.81 15.40 5.50
CA PRO A 71 -10.90 16.08 6.77
C PRO A 71 -10.37 15.13 7.84
N GLN A 72 -9.33 15.58 8.57
CA GLN A 72 -8.82 14.92 9.78
C GLN A 72 -9.91 14.70 10.83
#